data_AF-A0A929FVG9-F1
#
_entry.id   AF-A0A929FVG9-F1
#
_cell.length_a   1.000
_cell.length_b   1.000
_cell.length_c   1.000
_cell.angle_alpha   90.00
_cell.angle_beta   90.00
_cell.angle_gamma   90.00
#
_symmetry.space_group_name_H-M   'P 1'
#
loop_
_entity.id
_entity.type
_entity.pdbx_description
1 polymer ?
#
loop_
_entity_poly.entity_id
_entity_poly.type
_entity_poly.pdbx_seq_one_letter_code
_entity_poly.pdbx_strand_id
1 'polypeptide(L)'
;MVAVTIDTGLDPNTTNLRNAAEVESLIACMDVVITTRLHGTVLALKNGVPVIAIDAIAGGAKVSRQAKTIGWSNVFSVDNLSDEMLAKAFEYCLTEEAKAKAKECRDRAIAGVEQIREQFIAALEPSNQSSARFWSEAALNKSQSFDRLLPNLWKQAIAIRYEITGGIRKWLFKQLFRPQ
;
A
#
# COMPACT_ATOMS: atom_id res chain seq x y z
N MET A 1 -4.47 9.77 -29.55
CA MET A 1 -4.21 9.28 -28.18
C MET A 1 -2.70 9.20 -28.00
N VAL A 2 -2.17 9.73 -26.90
CA VAL A 2 -0.72 9.73 -26.62
C VAL A 2 -0.47 8.81 -25.43
N ALA A 3 0.43 7.85 -25.56
CA ALA A 3 0.84 7.00 -24.45
C ALA A 3 2.01 7.65 -23.70
N VAL A 4 1.89 7.78 -22.39
CA VAL A 4 2.95 8.30 -21.51
C VAL A 4 3.42 7.15 -20.62
N THR A 5 4.70 6.80 -20.72
CA THR A 5 5.30 5.78 -19.84
C THR A 5 5.62 6.39 -18.49
N ILE A 6 5.09 5.79 -17.42
CA ILE A 6 5.29 6.24 -16.03
C ILE A 6 5.84 5.06 -15.23
N ASP A 7 6.98 5.26 -14.56
CA ASP A 7 7.51 4.31 -13.58
C ASP A 7 7.28 4.86 -12.17
N THR A 8 6.67 4.04 -11.30
CA THR A 8 6.45 4.37 -9.88
C THR A 8 7.64 4.02 -8.99
N GLY A 9 8.67 3.36 -9.54
CA GLY A 9 9.96 3.14 -8.91
C GLY A 9 10.88 4.34 -9.17
N LEU A 10 11.47 4.87 -8.11
CA LEU A 10 12.39 6.01 -8.21
C LEU A 10 13.86 5.58 -8.32
N ASP A 11 14.15 4.29 -8.15
CA ASP A 11 15.49 3.73 -8.24
C ASP A 11 15.45 2.37 -8.95
N PRO A 12 16.12 2.21 -10.11
CA PRO A 12 16.81 3.26 -10.88
C PRO A 12 15.83 4.26 -11.52
N ASN A 13 16.16 5.55 -11.46
CA ASN A 13 15.31 6.62 -12.01
C ASN A 13 15.39 6.70 -13.54
N THR A 14 14.68 5.83 -14.23
CA THR A 14 14.68 5.76 -15.70
C THR A 14 13.79 6.81 -16.38
N THR A 15 12.88 7.45 -15.63
CA THR A 15 11.89 8.41 -16.14
C THR A 15 12.19 9.86 -15.79
N ASN A 16 13.32 10.13 -15.11
CA ASN A 16 13.72 11.43 -14.56
C ASN A 16 12.75 12.02 -13.51
N LEU A 17 11.76 11.26 -13.03
CA LEU A 17 10.87 11.67 -11.95
C LEU A 17 11.63 11.59 -10.61
N ARG A 18 11.66 12.68 -9.86
CA ARG A 18 12.56 12.84 -8.71
C ARG A 18 11.93 12.41 -7.38
N ASN A 19 10.61 12.39 -7.30
CA ASN A 19 9.90 12.08 -6.07
C ASN A 19 8.48 11.55 -6.35
N ALA A 20 7.85 11.04 -5.29
CA ALA A 20 6.50 10.47 -5.36
C ALA A 20 5.42 11.50 -5.76
N ALA A 21 5.60 12.79 -5.42
CA ALA A 21 4.63 13.82 -5.77
C ALA A 21 4.65 14.13 -7.28
N GLU A 22 5.80 14.07 -7.93
CA GLU A 22 5.92 14.21 -9.39
C GLU A 22 5.26 13.04 -10.12
N VAL A 23 5.46 11.80 -9.65
CA VAL A 23 4.77 10.60 -10.17
C VAL A 23 3.27 10.74 -10.01
N GLU A 24 2.80 11.14 -8.83
CA GLU A 24 1.38 11.34 -8.55
C GLU A 24 0.76 12.43 -9.43
N SER A 25 1.46 13.56 -9.59
CA SER A 25 0.98 14.68 -10.42
C SER A 25 0.80 14.25 -11.88
N LEU A 26 1.74 13.46 -12.41
CA LEU A 26 1.64 12.95 -13.78
C LEU A 26 0.46 11.97 -13.94
N ILE A 27 0.25 11.08 -12.96
CA ILE A 27 -0.89 10.16 -12.93
C ILE A 27 -2.22 10.93 -12.86
N ALA A 28 -2.30 11.99 -12.06
CA ALA A 28 -3.51 12.78 -11.88
C ALA A 28 -3.96 13.52 -13.16
N CYS A 29 -3.06 13.72 -14.12
CA CYS A 29 -3.35 14.32 -15.41
C CYS A 29 -3.80 13.31 -16.48
N MET A 30 -3.81 12.01 -16.20
CA MET A 30 -4.18 10.98 -17.18
C MET A 30 -5.69 10.79 -17.26
N ASP A 31 -6.18 10.46 -18.46
CA ASP A 31 -7.57 10.03 -18.65
C ASP A 31 -7.80 8.60 -18.16
N VAL A 32 -6.83 7.71 -18.41
CA VAL A 32 -6.83 6.29 -18.04
C VAL A 32 -5.41 5.87 -17.70
N VAL A 33 -5.27 5.05 -16.65
CA VAL A 33 -4.00 4.39 -16.31
C VAL A 33 -4.11 2.89 -16.61
N ILE A 34 -3.10 2.32 -17.25
CA ILE A 34 -2.94 0.86 -17.36
C ILE A 34 -1.67 0.49 -16.62
N THR A 35 -1.74 -0.48 -15.70
CA THR A 35 -0.59 -0.77 -14.86
C THR A 35 -0.57 -2.19 -14.32
N THR A 36 0.64 -2.73 -14.16
CA THR A 36 0.89 -3.96 -13.39
C THR A 36 1.30 -3.70 -11.94
N ARG A 37 1.39 -2.42 -11.55
CA ARG A 37 1.92 -2.01 -10.25
C ARG A 37 0.81 -1.54 -9.32
N LEU A 38 0.79 -2.09 -8.10
CA LEU A 38 -0.14 -1.67 -7.05
C LEU A 38 -0.12 -0.14 -6.82
N HIS A 39 1.06 0.48 -6.78
CA HIS A 39 1.19 1.93 -6.59
C HIS A 39 0.49 2.72 -7.70
N GLY A 40 0.56 2.26 -8.96
CA GLY A 40 -0.15 2.91 -10.06
C GLY A 40 -1.67 2.85 -9.86
N THR A 41 -2.19 1.71 -9.43
CA THR A 41 -3.61 1.53 -9.09
C THR A 41 -4.05 2.45 -7.94
N VAL A 42 -3.27 2.48 -6.86
CA VAL A 42 -3.58 3.29 -5.68
C VAL A 42 -3.54 4.79 -6.01
N LEU A 43 -2.50 5.27 -6.69
CA LEU A 43 -2.36 6.69 -7.02
C LEU A 43 -3.40 7.15 -8.05
N ALA A 44 -3.75 6.32 -9.03
CA ALA A 44 -4.80 6.63 -10.00
C ALA A 44 -6.15 6.78 -9.31
N LEU A 45 -6.56 5.79 -8.51
CA LEU A 45 -7.84 5.84 -7.80
C LEU A 45 -7.88 6.95 -6.77
N LYS A 46 -6.78 7.22 -6.04
CA LYS A 46 -6.66 8.38 -5.14
C LYS A 46 -6.99 9.70 -5.85
N ASN A 47 -6.60 9.83 -7.13
CA ASN A 47 -6.85 11.03 -7.93
C ASN A 47 -8.15 10.95 -8.77
N GLY A 48 -8.97 9.92 -8.57
CA GLY A 48 -10.22 9.74 -9.33
C GLY A 48 -10.00 9.40 -10.80
N VAL A 49 -8.82 8.89 -11.16
CA VAL A 49 -8.46 8.45 -12.51
C VAL A 49 -8.79 6.96 -12.66
N PRO A 50 -9.60 6.58 -13.66
CA PRO A 50 -9.88 5.18 -13.98
C PRO A 50 -8.60 4.40 -14.28
N VAL A 51 -8.53 3.16 -13.76
CA VAL A 51 -7.36 2.30 -13.92
C VAL A 51 -7.72 0.89 -14.35
N ILE A 52 -6.99 0.38 -15.35
CA ILE A 52 -6.95 -1.03 -15.70
C ILE A 52 -5.76 -1.64 -15.01
N ALA A 53 -6.02 -2.39 -13.94
CA ALA A 53 -4.98 -3.04 -13.16
C ALA A 53 -4.77 -4.47 -13.65
N ILE A 54 -3.52 -4.86 -13.89
CA ILE A 54 -3.16 -6.19 -14.37
C ILE A 54 -2.25 -6.84 -13.32
N ASP A 55 -2.74 -7.85 -12.61
CA ASP A 55 -1.92 -8.58 -11.64
C ASP A 55 -0.90 -9.44 -12.40
N ALA A 56 0.37 -9.03 -12.35
CA ALA A 56 1.48 -9.71 -13.01
C ALA A 56 1.96 -10.98 -12.28
N ILE A 57 1.44 -11.24 -11.07
CA ILE A 57 1.78 -12.44 -10.30
C ILE A 57 0.68 -13.47 -10.51
N ALA A 58 1.02 -14.62 -11.11
CA ALA A 58 0.11 -15.76 -11.24
C ALA A 58 -0.47 -16.16 -9.86
N GLY A 59 -1.79 -16.26 -9.77
CA GLY A 59 -2.51 -16.53 -8.52
C GLY A 59 -2.89 -15.28 -7.71
N GLY A 60 -2.56 -14.08 -8.19
CA GLY A 60 -3.08 -12.75 -7.82
C GLY A 60 -3.46 -12.53 -6.34
N ALA A 61 -2.63 -11.81 -5.59
CA ALA A 61 -2.85 -11.65 -4.15
C ALA A 61 -2.97 -10.20 -3.65
N LYS A 62 -2.34 -9.23 -4.32
CA LYS A 62 -2.15 -7.89 -3.73
C LYS A 62 -3.02 -6.81 -4.38
N VAL A 63 -3.04 -6.73 -5.71
CA VAL A 63 -3.78 -5.68 -6.43
C VAL A 63 -5.27 -5.99 -6.43
N SER A 64 -5.64 -7.22 -6.82
CA SER A 64 -7.03 -7.67 -6.90
C SER A 64 -7.77 -7.61 -5.56
N ARG A 65 -7.10 -7.95 -4.45
CA ARG A 65 -7.71 -7.88 -3.12
C ARG A 65 -8.01 -6.43 -2.73
N GLN A 66 -7.05 -5.52 -2.89
CA GLN A 66 -7.21 -4.11 -2.51
C GLN A 66 -8.28 -3.42 -3.36
N ALA A 67 -8.23 -3.61 -4.68
CA ALA A 67 -9.23 -3.06 -5.60
C ALA A 67 -10.63 -3.57 -5.28
N LYS A 68 -10.79 -4.87 -5.00
CA LYS A 68 -12.07 -5.45 -4.59
C LYS A 68 -12.57 -4.85 -3.27
N THR A 69 -11.70 -4.67 -2.28
CA THR A 69 -12.05 -4.05 -0.99
C THR A 69 -12.63 -2.64 -1.18
N ILE A 70 -12.08 -1.87 -2.12
CA ILE A 70 -12.57 -0.51 -2.41
C ILE A 70 -13.62 -0.48 -3.53
N GLY A 71 -14.08 -1.64 -4.02
CA GLY A 71 -15.17 -1.76 -5.00
C GLY A 71 -14.79 -1.44 -6.45
N TRP A 72 -13.50 -1.45 -6.80
CA TRP A 72 -13.03 -1.28 -8.18
C TRP A 72 -12.96 -2.62 -8.91
N SER A 73 -13.54 -2.70 -10.11
CA SER A 73 -13.77 -3.96 -10.84
C SER A 73 -12.84 -4.21 -12.03
N ASN A 74 -12.20 -3.18 -12.60
CA ASN A 74 -11.31 -3.33 -13.75
C ASN A 74 -9.92 -3.83 -13.32
N VAL A 75 -9.88 -5.07 -12.83
CA VAL A 75 -8.67 -5.79 -12.44
C VAL A 75 -8.63 -7.15 -13.10
N PHE A 76 -7.52 -7.44 -13.76
CA PHE A 76 -7.31 -8.64 -14.55
C PHE A 76 -6.08 -9.38 -14.06
N SER A 77 -6.04 -10.71 -14.24
CA SER A 77 -4.80 -11.49 -14.10
C SER A 77 -4.09 -11.53 -15.46
N VAL A 78 -2.76 -11.53 -15.48
CA VAL A 78 -1.98 -11.71 -16.72
C VAL A 78 -2.36 -12.99 -17.46
N ASP A 79 -2.73 -14.05 -16.73
CA ASP A 79 -3.10 -15.36 -17.31
C ASP A 79 -4.50 -15.40 -17.95
N ASN A 80 -5.35 -14.40 -17.67
CA ASN A 80 -6.77 -14.40 -18.05
C ASN A 80 -7.20 -13.06 -18.66
N LEU A 81 -6.29 -12.41 -19.40
CA LEU A 81 -6.53 -11.17 -20.11
C LEU A 81 -6.43 -11.42 -21.62
N SER A 82 -7.51 -11.14 -22.35
CA SER A 82 -7.49 -11.09 -23.82
C SER A 82 -7.47 -9.66 -24.32
N ASP A 83 -7.09 -9.47 -25.59
CA ASP A 83 -7.08 -8.16 -26.24
C ASP A 83 -8.48 -7.53 -26.28
N GLU A 84 -9.53 -8.33 -26.50
CA GLU A 84 -10.91 -7.86 -26.50
C GLU A 84 -11.37 -7.40 -25.11
N MET A 85 -10.94 -8.10 -24.06
CA MET A 85 -11.23 -7.71 -22.68
C MET A 85 -10.52 -6.39 -22.34
N LEU A 86 -9.26 -6.25 -22.76
CA LEU A 86 -8.48 -5.04 -22.56
C LEU A 86 -9.10 -3.84 -23.30
N ALA A 87 -9.50 -4.03 -24.56
CA ALA A 87 -10.15 -3.00 -25.37
C ALA A 87 -11.46 -2.52 -24.72
N LYS A 88 -12.33 -3.44 -24.29
CA LYS A 88 -13.58 -3.11 -23.59
C LYS A 88 -13.35 -2.37 -22.28
N ALA A 89 -12.37 -2.82 -21.48
CA ALA A 89 -12.01 -2.15 -20.23
C ALA A 89 -11.48 -0.73 -20.49
N PHE A 90 -10.72 -0.55 -21.58
CA PHE A 90 -10.19 0.74 -22.01
C PHE A 90 -11.30 1.70 -22.43
N GLU A 91 -12.24 1.24 -23.26
CA GLU A 91 -13.43 2.02 -23.65
C GLU A 91 -14.25 2.44 -22.43
N TYR A 92 -14.51 1.51 -21.50
CA TYR A 92 -15.20 1.84 -20.25
C TYR A 92 -14.44 2.91 -19.45
N CYS A 93 -13.12 2.78 -19.30
CA CYS A 93 -12.33 3.72 -18.50
C CYS A 93 -12.31 5.14 -19.06
N LEU A 94 -12.60 5.34 -20.35
CA LEU A 94 -12.74 6.67 -20.96
C LEU A 94 -14.08 7.35 -20.66
N THR A 95 -15.03 6.65 -20.06
CA THR A 95 -16.37 7.20 -19.76
C THR A 95 -16.38 8.05 -18.48
N GLU A 96 -17.33 8.97 -18.39
CA GLU A 96 -17.60 9.73 -17.15
C GLU A 96 -18.12 8.81 -16.03
N GLU A 97 -18.79 7.71 -16.37
CA GLU A 97 -19.22 6.69 -15.41
C GLU A 97 -18.01 6.07 -14.70
N ALA A 98 -16.97 5.70 -15.44
CA ALA A 98 -15.75 5.15 -14.85
C ALA A 98 -15.04 6.17 -13.95
N LYS A 99 -14.99 7.44 -14.35
CA LYS A 99 -14.43 8.53 -13.51
C LYS A 99 -15.23 8.71 -12.22
N ALA A 100 -16.57 8.68 -12.29
CA ALA A 100 -17.43 8.73 -11.12
C ALA A 100 -17.17 7.53 -10.21
N LYS A 101 -17.03 6.33 -10.79
CA LYS A 101 -16.71 5.11 -10.04
C LYS A 101 -15.36 5.18 -9.34
N ALA A 102 -14.33 5.73 -10.01
CA ALA A 102 -13.01 5.89 -9.44
C ALA A 102 -13.04 6.83 -8.21
N LYS A 103 -13.80 7.93 -8.28
CA LYS A 103 -14.04 8.84 -7.15
C LYS A 103 -14.80 8.16 -6.01
N GLU A 104 -15.81 7.36 -6.30
CA GLU A 104 -16.53 6.56 -5.29
C GLU A 104 -15.58 5.57 -4.58
N CYS A 105 -14.71 4.89 -5.33
CA CYS A 105 -13.69 4.00 -4.78
C CYS A 105 -12.68 4.75 -3.89
N ARG A 106 -12.26 5.95 -4.30
CA ARG A 106 -11.42 6.84 -3.47
C ARG A 106 -12.08 7.16 -2.15
N ASP A 107 -13.33 7.62 -2.19
CA ASP A 107 -14.04 8.07 -0.99
C ASP A 107 -14.26 6.88 -0.02
N ARG A 108 -14.57 5.69 -0.56
CA ARG A 108 -14.62 4.44 0.21
C ARG A 108 -13.26 4.09 0.82
N ALA A 109 -12.17 4.24 0.08
CA ALA A 109 -10.83 3.95 0.56
C ALA A 109 -10.44 4.88 1.73
N ILE A 110 -10.73 6.18 1.62
CA ILE A 110 -10.51 7.18 2.68
C ILE A 110 -11.28 6.79 3.94
N ALA A 111 -12.58 6.51 3.81
CA ALA A 111 -13.41 6.08 4.93
C ALA A 111 -12.88 4.79 5.59
N GLY A 112 -12.45 3.82 4.78
CA GLY A 112 -11.88 2.56 5.28
C GLY A 112 -10.57 2.75 6.04
N VAL A 113 -9.70 3.67 5.59
CA VAL A 113 -8.44 3.99 6.29
C VAL A 113 -8.71 4.65 7.63
N GLU A 114 -9.67 5.58 7.71
CA GLU A 114 -10.05 6.21 8.98
C GLU A 114 -10.63 5.19 9.96
N GLN A 115 -11.49 4.28 9.48
CA GLN A 115 -12.01 3.20 10.32
C GLN A 115 -10.90 2.29 10.86
N ILE A 116 -9.92 1.92 10.02
CA ILE A 116 -8.77 1.12 10.46
C ILE A 116 -7.92 1.89 11.49
N ARG A 117 -7.74 3.20 11.29
CA ARG A 117 -7.03 4.07 12.23
C ARG A 117 -7.71 4.08 13.60
N GLU A 118 -9.02 4.26 13.64
CA GLU A 118 -9.80 4.22 14.89
C GLU A 118 -9.69 2.86 15.60
N GLN A 119 -9.82 1.76 14.85
CA GLN A 119 -9.65 0.41 15.38
C GLN A 119 -8.24 0.18 15.93
N PHE A 120 -7.23 0.67 15.23
CA PHE A 120 -5.84 0.57 15.65
C PHE A 120 -5.59 1.34 16.95
N ILE A 121 -6.07 2.58 17.07
CA ILE A 121 -5.95 3.38 18.29
C ILE A 121 -6.68 2.68 19.45
N ALA A 122 -7.91 2.22 19.24
CA ALA A 122 -8.69 1.52 20.27
C ALA A 122 -8.03 0.19 20.74
N ALA A 123 -7.27 -0.47 19.87
CA ALA A 123 -6.51 -1.67 20.23
C ALA A 123 -5.27 -1.36 21.09
N LEU A 124 -4.75 -0.14 21.02
CA LEU A 124 -3.61 0.30 21.83
C LEU A 124 -4.01 0.84 23.21
N GLU A 125 -5.29 1.14 23.43
CA GLU A 125 -5.79 1.62 24.71
C GLU A 125 -5.57 0.60 25.84
N PRO A 126 -4.91 0.97 26.97
CA PRO A 126 -4.60 0.06 28.07
C PRO A 126 -5.84 -0.50 28.78
N SER A 127 -6.97 0.19 28.69
CA SER A 127 -8.25 -0.21 29.27
C SER A 127 -8.95 -1.33 28.48
N ASN A 128 -8.48 -1.63 27.27
CA ASN A 128 -9.02 -2.70 26.44
C ASN A 128 -8.54 -4.06 26.95
N GLN A 129 -9.41 -4.87 27.56
CA GLN A 129 -9.02 -6.16 28.19
C GLN A 129 -8.38 -7.18 27.20
N SER A 130 -8.55 -6.99 25.89
CA SER A 130 -7.86 -7.77 24.86
C SER A 130 -6.37 -7.38 24.68
N SER A 131 -6.01 -6.12 24.95
CA SER A 131 -4.62 -5.63 24.93
C SER A 131 -3.86 -6.05 26.19
N ALA A 132 -4.55 -6.26 27.32
CA ALA A 132 -3.95 -6.71 28.58
C ALA A 132 -3.21 -8.07 28.49
N ARG A 133 -3.60 -8.96 27.55
CA ARG A 133 -2.86 -10.21 27.29
C ARG A 133 -1.51 -9.98 26.60
N PHE A 134 -1.42 -8.94 25.76
CA PHE A 134 -0.18 -8.56 25.08
C PHE A 134 0.77 -7.77 25.99
N TRP A 135 0.21 -7.00 26.94
CA TRP A 135 0.95 -6.15 27.88
C TRP A 135 1.24 -6.80 29.23
N SER A 136 1.04 -8.11 29.39
CA SER A 136 1.50 -8.81 30.59
C SER A 136 3.04 -8.94 30.59
N GLU A 137 3.69 -8.75 31.74
CA GLU A 137 5.14 -8.92 31.90
C GLU A 137 5.66 -10.27 31.37
N ALA A 138 4.81 -11.30 31.34
CA ALA A 138 5.11 -12.61 30.77
C ALA A 138 5.29 -12.61 29.24
N ALA A 139 4.57 -11.76 28.50
CA ALA A 139 4.72 -11.61 27.04
C ALA A 139 5.98 -10.79 26.68
N LEU A 140 6.31 -9.78 27.49
CA LEU A 140 7.56 -9.01 27.36
C LEU A 140 8.79 -9.88 27.65
N ASN A 141 8.71 -10.80 28.63
CA ASN A 141 9.79 -11.75 28.90
C ASN A 141 9.95 -12.82 27.80
N LYS A 142 8.87 -13.21 27.11
CA LYS A 142 8.96 -14.04 25.90
C LYS A 142 9.59 -13.29 24.71
N SER A 143 9.55 -11.96 24.66
CA SER A 143 10.26 -11.19 23.63
C SER A 143 11.78 -11.29 23.76
N GLN A 144 12.32 -11.58 24.96
CA GLN A 144 13.74 -11.92 25.11
C GLN A 144 14.10 -13.29 24.51
N SER A 145 13.11 -14.15 24.20
CA SER A 145 13.32 -15.41 23.46
C SER A 145 13.19 -15.26 21.94
N PHE A 146 12.69 -14.13 21.42
CA PHE A 146 12.62 -13.89 19.97
C PHE A 146 14.02 -13.84 19.32
N ASP A 147 15.06 -13.54 20.10
CA ASP A 147 16.45 -13.57 19.64
C ASP A 147 16.96 -14.98 19.26
N ARG A 148 16.26 -16.04 19.70
CA ARG A 148 16.60 -17.45 19.38
C ARG A 148 15.88 -18.01 18.15
N LEU A 149 14.86 -17.34 17.62
CA LEU A 149 13.99 -17.86 16.55
C LEU A 149 14.28 -17.28 15.15
N LEU A 150 15.25 -16.38 15.03
CA LEU A 150 15.72 -15.84 13.74
C LEU A 150 17.04 -16.49 13.35
N PRO A 151 17.13 -17.21 12.21
CA PRO A 151 18.40 -17.68 11.67
C PRO A 151 19.34 -16.49 11.41
N ASN A 152 20.63 -16.65 11.69
CA ASN A 152 21.67 -15.60 11.64
C ASN A 152 21.68 -14.76 10.34
N LEU A 153 21.24 -15.32 9.22
CA LEU A 153 21.13 -14.65 7.92
C LEU A 153 20.12 -13.49 7.91
N TRP A 154 19.03 -13.59 8.71
CA TRP A 154 18.01 -12.53 8.79
C TRP A 154 18.43 -11.37 9.68
N LYS A 155 19.29 -11.62 10.69
CA LYS A 155 19.89 -10.56 11.52
C LYS A 155 20.84 -9.69 10.70
N GLN A 156 21.63 -10.31 9.80
CA GLN A 156 22.51 -9.58 8.88
C GLN A 156 21.73 -8.75 7.85
N ALA A 157 20.66 -9.30 7.27
CA ALA A 157 19.85 -8.58 6.27
C ALA A 157 19.16 -7.33 6.83
N ILE A 158 18.72 -7.36 8.09
CA ILE A 158 18.10 -6.20 8.76
C ILE A 158 19.16 -5.17 9.17
N ALA A 159 20.32 -5.62 9.66
CA ALA A 159 21.43 -4.73 10.04
C ALA A 159 22.05 -4.00 8.83
N ILE A 160 22.10 -4.65 7.67
CA ILE A 160 22.63 -4.04 6.43
C ILE A 160 21.67 -2.97 5.88
N ARG A 161 20.35 -3.12 6.08
CA ARG A 161 19.36 -2.20 5.50
C ARG A 161 18.95 -1.04 6.41
N TYR A 162 19.10 -1.20 7.72
CA TYR A 162 18.77 -0.17 8.69
C TYR A 162 19.91 -0.12 9.71
N GLU A 163 20.87 0.78 9.47
CA GLU A 163 22.03 1.03 10.34
C GLU A 163 21.59 1.72 11.66
N ILE A 164 20.67 1.10 12.38
CA ILE A 164 20.11 1.61 13.63
C ILE A 164 21.02 1.12 14.75
N THR A 165 21.99 1.95 15.11
CA THR A 165 22.80 1.75 16.32
C THR A 165 21.91 1.82 17.57
N GLY A 166 22.24 1.02 18.58
CA GLY A 166 21.43 0.84 19.80
C GLY A 166 21.10 2.12 20.57
N GLY A 167 21.80 3.23 20.30
CA GLY A 167 21.50 4.55 20.85
C GLY A 167 20.15 5.12 20.38
N ILE A 168 19.75 4.89 19.13
CA ILE A 168 18.51 5.43 18.55
C ILE A 168 17.28 4.77 19.19
N ARG A 169 17.35 3.46 19.46
CA ARG A 169 16.30 2.74 20.20
C ARG A 169 16.11 3.31 21.60
N LYS A 170 17.20 3.60 22.32
CA LYS A 170 17.16 4.14 23.68
C LYS A 170 16.66 5.59 23.72
N TRP A 171 16.91 6.37 22.67
CA TRP A 171 16.43 7.75 22.52
C TRP A 171 14.92 7.82 22.24
N LEU A 172 14.41 7.00 21.30
CA LEU A 172 12.98 6.90 20.99
C LEU A 172 12.16 6.43 22.20
N PHE A 173 12.69 5.48 22.96
CA PHE A 173 12.04 4.98 24.18
C PHE A 173 11.94 6.03 25.29
N LYS A 174 12.90 6.96 25.38
CA LYS A 174 12.88 8.03 26.40
C LYS A 174 11.96 9.19 26.04
N GLN A 175 11.72 9.43 24.75
CA GLN A 175 10.84 10.50 24.26
C GLN A 175 9.35 10.11 24.36
N LEU A 176 9.02 8.84 24.14
CA LEU A 176 7.63 8.38 24.15
C LEU A 176 7.05 8.10 25.55
N PHE A 177 7.89 8.02 26.58
CA PHE A 177 7.50 7.60 27.93
C PHE A 177 8.02 8.54 29.04
N ARG A 178 7.95 9.87 28.85
CA ARG A 178 8.04 10.79 30.00
C ARG A 178 6.69 10.88 30.69
N PRO A 179 6.58 10.58 32.00
CA PRO A 179 5.43 11.03 32.77
C PRO A 179 5.51 12.55 32.97
N GLN A 180 4.36 13.24 32.92
CA GLN A 180 4.24 14.60 33.45
C GLN A 180 4.29 14.56 34.97
#